data_AF-A0A6B2C8A2-F1
#
_entry.id   AF-A0A6B2C8A2-F1
#
_cell.length_a   1.000
_cell.length_b   1.000
_cell.length_c   1.000
_cell.angle_alpha   90.00
_cell.angle_beta   90.00
_cell.angle_gamma   90.00
#
_symmetry.space_group_name_H-M   'P 1'
#
loop_
_entity.id
_entity.type
_entity.pdbx_description
1 polymer ?
#
loop_
_entity_poly.entity_id
_entity_poly.type
_entity_poly.pdbx_seq_one_letter_code
_entity_poly.pdbx_strand_id
1 'polypeptide(L)'
;IFMKRLRGLRDFLEEIESHVYENAIFSVLGDRLARPRSWRNLSDNIIQALNMGLEKIGGLESMKWDIKKMRNGAVVYGSNPKLWPDFYEWLVESIKMNNNLVVILRSFRKEIDEITKLPVKEIRGYITFIQEGSLRYIQLSAEELLEAYTRDPETGERIKPEPSVIYCGPGEEKIYSTTLEESEGHQK
;
A
#
# COMPACT_ATOMS: atom_id res chain seq x y z
N ILE A 1 -11.01 -26.87 2.57
CA ILE A 1 -10.52 -26.59 1.20
C ILE A 1 -9.49 -25.47 1.31
N PHE A 2 -8.26 -25.84 1.68
CA PHE A 2 -7.14 -24.91 1.82
C PHE A 2 -6.68 -24.57 0.40
N MET A 3 -6.86 -23.32 -0.02
CA MET A 3 -6.29 -22.74 -1.24
C MET A 3 -4.83 -23.21 -1.42
N LYS A 4 -4.46 -23.62 -2.64
CA LYS A 4 -3.07 -23.88 -3.01
C LYS A 4 -2.24 -22.67 -2.58
N ARG A 5 -1.42 -22.84 -1.53
CA ARG A 5 -0.51 -21.81 -1.00
C ARG A 5 0.33 -21.30 -2.16
N LEU A 6 0.15 -20.04 -2.55
CA LEU A 6 1.09 -19.37 -3.44
C LEU A 6 2.43 -19.31 -2.70
N ARG A 7 3.47 -19.96 -3.26
CA ARG A 7 4.82 -19.93 -2.67
C ARG A 7 5.31 -18.48 -2.64
N GLY A 8 6.01 -18.08 -1.58
CA GLY A 8 6.49 -16.71 -1.38
C GLY A 8 5.43 -15.71 -0.86
N LEU A 9 4.13 -16.07 -0.84
CA LEU A 9 3.10 -15.19 -0.29
C LEU A 9 3.33 -14.90 1.20
N ARG A 10 3.72 -15.92 1.96
CA ARG A 10 3.99 -15.78 3.38
C ARG A 10 5.13 -14.79 3.63
N ASP A 11 6.24 -14.96 2.92
CA ASP A 11 7.43 -14.12 3.07
C ASP A 11 7.10 -12.65 2.76
N PHE A 12 6.32 -12.41 1.70
CA PHE A 12 5.84 -11.07 1.36
C PHE A 12 4.92 -10.47 2.43
N LEU A 13 3.99 -11.25 2.97
CA LEU A 13 3.11 -10.77 4.05
C LEU A 13 3.89 -10.51 5.34
N GLU A 14 4.86 -11.36 5.69
CA GLU A 14 5.74 -11.14 6.85
C GLU A 14 6.54 -9.85 6.70
N GLU A 15 7.06 -9.55 5.50
CA GLU A 15 7.67 -8.25 5.18
C GLU A 15 6.70 -7.09 5.44
N ILE A 16 5.51 -7.12 4.84
CA ILE A 16 4.49 -6.07 5.00
C ILE A 16 4.11 -5.87 6.47
N GLU A 17 3.83 -6.97 7.19
CA GLU A 17 3.35 -6.97 8.58
C GLU A 17 4.43 -6.50 9.57
N SER A 18 5.71 -6.68 9.23
CA SER A 18 6.83 -6.20 10.05
C SER A 18 6.84 -4.67 10.17
N HIS A 19 6.34 -3.96 9.14
CA HIS A 19 6.29 -2.51 9.06
C HIS A 19 4.95 -1.90 9.53
N VAL A 20 4.04 -2.72 10.06
CA VAL A 20 2.78 -2.24 10.64
C VAL A 20 3.00 -1.93 12.12
N TYR A 21 2.81 -0.67 12.51
CA TYR A 21 2.88 -0.23 13.91
C TYR A 21 1.60 -0.54 14.68
N GLU A 22 0.51 0.12 14.31
CA GLU A 22 -0.81 -0.08 14.91
C GLU A 22 -1.89 -0.05 13.83
N ASN A 23 -1.92 1.00 13.00
CA ASN A 23 -2.81 1.11 11.86
C ASN A 23 -1.99 1.34 10.59
N ALA A 24 -2.43 0.77 9.49
CA ALA A 24 -1.85 1.01 8.18
C ALA A 24 -2.92 0.91 7.08
N ILE A 25 -2.62 1.41 5.89
CA ILE A 25 -3.42 1.22 4.69
C ILE A 25 -2.56 0.46 3.68
N PHE A 26 -3.10 -0.65 3.20
CA PHE A 26 -2.50 -1.48 2.17
C PHE A 26 -3.23 -1.28 0.85
N SER A 27 -2.55 -0.65 -0.09
CA SER A 27 -3.09 -0.33 -1.40
C SER A 27 -2.44 -1.23 -2.45
N VAL A 28 -3.25 -1.84 -3.31
CA VAL A 28 -2.79 -2.68 -4.41
C VAL A 28 -3.27 -2.07 -5.72
N LEU A 29 -2.37 -1.93 -6.67
CA LEU A 29 -2.64 -1.42 -8.00
C LEU A 29 -2.24 -2.47 -9.05
N GLY A 30 -3.06 -2.60 -10.09
CA GLY A 30 -2.81 -3.48 -11.23
C GLY A 30 -3.78 -3.19 -12.37
N ASP A 31 -3.60 -3.87 -13.51
CA ASP A 31 -4.47 -3.69 -14.69
C ASP A 31 -5.91 -4.15 -14.38
N ARG A 32 -6.05 -5.24 -13.64
CA ARG A 32 -7.35 -5.74 -13.18
C ARG A 32 -7.23 -6.55 -11.90
N LEU A 33 -7.89 -6.11 -10.84
CA LEU A 33 -7.86 -6.80 -9.56
C LEU A 33 -9.02 -7.81 -9.46
N ALA A 34 -8.81 -8.89 -8.72
CA ALA A 34 -9.91 -9.77 -8.36
C ALA A 34 -10.94 -8.99 -7.51
N ARG A 35 -12.15 -9.53 -7.36
CA ARG A 35 -13.15 -8.98 -6.43
C ARG A 35 -13.22 -9.85 -5.18
N PRO A 36 -13.24 -9.28 -3.96
CA PRO A 36 -13.49 -10.02 -2.73
C PRO A 36 -14.80 -10.81 -2.81
N ARG A 37 -14.94 -11.90 -2.04
CA ARG A 37 -16.15 -12.75 -2.13
C ARG A 37 -17.41 -11.97 -1.78
N SER A 38 -17.32 -11.10 -0.78
CA SER A 38 -18.38 -10.17 -0.38
C SER A 38 -18.91 -9.29 -1.52
N TRP A 39 -18.17 -9.11 -2.62
CA TRP A 39 -18.54 -8.26 -3.75
C TRP A 39 -19.01 -9.04 -4.98
N ARG A 40 -19.03 -10.37 -4.95
CA ARG A 40 -19.31 -11.21 -6.15
C ARG A 40 -20.62 -10.88 -6.88
N ASN A 41 -21.60 -10.32 -6.19
CA ASN A 41 -22.91 -9.96 -6.75
C ASN A 41 -23.11 -8.45 -6.91
N LEU A 42 -22.08 -7.64 -6.70
CA LEU A 42 -22.13 -6.19 -6.84
C LEU A 42 -21.47 -5.79 -8.16
N SER A 43 -22.08 -4.84 -8.86
CA SER A 43 -21.43 -4.20 -10.01
C SER A 43 -20.38 -3.21 -9.54
N ASP A 44 -19.34 -2.99 -10.36
CA ASP A 44 -18.30 -2.01 -10.06
C ASP A 44 -18.86 -0.60 -9.81
N ASN A 45 -19.96 -0.23 -10.48
CA ASN A 45 -20.64 1.04 -10.26
C ASN A 45 -21.19 1.18 -8.84
N ILE A 46 -21.76 0.09 -8.28
CA ILE A 46 -22.26 0.08 -6.90
C ILE A 46 -21.09 0.16 -5.92
N ILE A 47 -20.03 -0.60 -6.18
CA ILE A 47 -18.83 -0.65 -5.33
C ILE A 47 -18.19 0.75 -5.23
N GLN A 48 -18.05 1.45 -6.35
CA GLN A 48 -17.51 2.80 -6.40
C GLN A 48 -18.46 3.82 -5.75
N ALA A 49 -19.76 3.76 -6.06
CA ALA A 49 -20.75 4.69 -5.50
C ALA A 49 -20.86 4.60 -3.97
N LEU A 50 -20.63 3.41 -3.40
CA LEU A 50 -20.63 3.18 -1.95
C LEU A 50 -19.25 3.36 -1.32
N ASN A 51 -18.25 3.85 -2.07
CA ASN A 51 -16.87 4.04 -1.63
C ASN A 51 -16.29 2.81 -0.92
N MET A 52 -16.54 1.62 -1.49
CA MET A 52 -16.11 0.35 -0.92
C MET A 52 -14.61 0.07 -1.14
N GLY A 53 -13.86 1.03 -1.69
CA GLY A 53 -12.40 0.98 -1.81
C GLY A 53 -11.86 0.54 -3.17
N LEU A 54 -12.71 0.32 -4.19
CA LEU A 54 -12.28 0.18 -5.58
C LEU A 54 -12.20 1.55 -6.25
N GLU A 55 -11.02 1.88 -6.78
CA GLU A 55 -10.78 3.06 -7.60
C GLU A 55 -10.34 2.60 -9.00
N LYS A 56 -10.82 3.29 -10.04
CA LYS A 56 -10.38 3.07 -11.43
C LYS A 56 -9.74 4.35 -11.94
N ILE A 57 -8.47 4.27 -12.33
CA ILE A 57 -7.69 5.41 -12.78
C ILE A 57 -7.11 5.05 -14.14
N GLY A 58 -7.69 5.60 -15.20
CA GLY A 58 -7.38 5.18 -16.58
C GLY A 58 -7.63 3.68 -16.79
N GLY A 59 -6.60 2.96 -17.22
CA GLY A 59 -6.64 1.50 -17.41
C GLY A 59 -6.30 0.68 -16.17
N LEU A 60 -6.02 1.30 -15.03
CA LEU A 60 -5.62 0.62 -13.79
C LEU A 60 -6.76 0.58 -12.78
N GLU A 61 -6.73 -0.46 -11.95
CA GLU A 61 -7.56 -0.61 -10.77
C GLU A 61 -6.69 -0.50 -9.51
N SER A 62 -7.23 0.19 -8.51
CA SER A 62 -6.63 0.32 -7.18
C SER A 62 -7.63 -0.16 -6.13
N MET A 63 -7.16 -0.96 -5.18
CA MET A 63 -7.95 -1.38 -4.03
C MET A 63 -7.20 -1.20 -2.72
N LYS A 64 -7.89 -0.66 -1.72
CA LYS A 64 -7.34 -0.33 -0.40
C LYS A 64 -7.94 -1.21 0.68
N TRP A 65 -7.09 -1.67 1.60
CA TRP A 65 -7.47 -2.41 2.80
C TRP A 65 -6.87 -1.72 4.01
N ASP A 66 -7.70 -1.44 5.01
CA ASP A 66 -7.20 -1.06 6.33
C ASP A 66 -6.48 -2.24 6.96
N ILE A 67 -5.38 -1.97 7.65
CA ILE A 67 -4.64 -2.96 8.42
C ILE A 67 -4.56 -2.50 9.86
N LYS A 68 -4.78 -3.42 10.80
CA LYS A 68 -4.66 -3.16 12.23
C LYS A 68 -3.79 -4.22 12.92
N LYS A 69 -2.72 -3.78 13.59
CA LYS A 69 -1.94 -4.66 14.48
C LYS A 69 -2.57 -4.70 15.87
N MET A 70 -2.90 -5.91 16.30
CA MET A 70 -3.55 -6.18 17.58
C MET A 70 -2.51 -6.23 18.71
N ARG A 71 -2.98 -6.11 19.95
CA ARG A 71 -2.10 -6.11 21.14
C ARG A 71 -1.24 -7.38 21.30
N ASN A 72 -1.71 -8.51 20.78
CA ASN A 72 -0.99 -9.78 20.78
C ASN A 72 -0.01 -9.92 19.59
N GLY A 73 0.19 -8.86 18.81
CA GLY A 73 1.08 -8.83 17.64
C GLY A 73 0.44 -9.31 16.33
N ALA A 74 -0.76 -9.90 16.37
CA ALA A 74 -1.44 -10.37 15.16
C ALA A 74 -1.88 -9.19 14.28
N VAL A 75 -1.69 -9.29 12.97
CA VAL A 75 -2.07 -8.24 12.01
C VAL A 75 -3.38 -8.58 11.32
N VAL A 76 -4.33 -7.64 11.36
CA VAL A 76 -5.67 -7.77 10.82
C VAL A 76 -5.85 -6.99 9.54
N TYR A 77 -6.29 -7.65 8.46
CA TYR A 77 -6.70 -7.01 7.21
C TYR A 77 -8.22 -6.75 7.21
N GLY A 78 -8.60 -5.50 7.03
CA GLY A 78 -9.96 -4.97 7.14
C GLY A 78 -10.35 -4.59 8.57
N SER A 79 -11.55 -4.02 8.71
CA SER A 79 -12.12 -3.59 10.00
C SER A 79 -12.57 -4.75 10.91
N ASN A 80 -12.57 -5.99 10.39
CA ASN A 80 -13.03 -7.19 11.10
C ASN A 80 -12.19 -8.42 10.73
N PRO A 81 -11.62 -9.18 11.68
CA PRO A 81 -10.86 -10.41 11.42
C PRO A 81 -11.60 -11.48 10.60
N LYS A 82 -12.94 -11.47 10.62
CA LYS A 82 -13.75 -12.36 9.77
C LYS A 82 -13.53 -12.13 8.27
N LEU A 83 -12.98 -10.99 7.87
CA LEU A 83 -12.68 -10.64 6.48
C LEU A 83 -11.30 -11.13 6.00
N TRP A 84 -10.45 -11.69 6.88
CA TRP A 84 -9.13 -12.19 6.48
C TRP A 84 -9.15 -13.21 5.34
N PRO A 85 -10.03 -14.23 5.36
CA PRO A 85 -10.04 -15.20 4.27
C PRO A 85 -10.36 -14.54 2.93
N ASP A 86 -11.25 -13.54 2.93
CA ASP A 86 -11.60 -12.76 1.75
C ASP A 86 -10.40 -11.94 1.26
N PHE A 87 -9.65 -11.29 2.15
CA PHE A 87 -8.42 -10.57 1.79
C PHE A 87 -7.39 -11.50 1.13
N TYR A 88 -7.06 -12.64 1.75
CA TYR A 88 -6.02 -13.52 1.22
C TYR A 88 -6.40 -14.14 -0.12
N GLU A 89 -7.65 -14.56 -0.28
CA GLU A 89 -8.14 -15.07 -1.56
C GLU A 89 -8.12 -13.98 -2.63
N TRP A 90 -8.62 -12.79 -2.30
CA TRP A 90 -8.60 -11.65 -3.19
C TRP A 90 -7.18 -11.30 -3.65
N LEU A 91 -6.22 -11.23 -2.73
CA LEU A 91 -4.83 -10.87 -3.04
C LEU A 91 -4.19 -11.93 -3.94
N VAL A 92 -4.37 -13.21 -3.61
CA VAL A 92 -3.82 -14.32 -4.40
C VAL A 92 -4.39 -14.36 -5.81
N GLU A 93 -5.71 -14.21 -5.96
CA GLU A 93 -6.32 -14.18 -7.29
C GLU A 93 -5.91 -12.93 -8.07
N SER A 94 -5.80 -11.76 -7.41
CA SER A 94 -5.27 -10.55 -8.06
C SER A 94 -3.84 -10.74 -8.54
N ILE A 95 -2.96 -11.35 -7.74
CA ILE A 95 -1.58 -11.65 -8.14
C ILE A 95 -1.53 -12.57 -9.36
N LYS A 96 -2.41 -13.57 -9.45
CA LYS A 96 -2.44 -14.50 -10.60
C LYS A 96 -3.02 -13.86 -11.87
N MET A 97 -3.89 -12.87 -11.71
CA MET A 97 -4.54 -12.18 -12.84
C MET A 97 -3.65 -11.12 -13.48
N ASN A 98 -2.55 -10.71 -12.84
CA ASN A 98 -1.67 -9.65 -13.30
C ASN A 98 -0.24 -10.17 -13.44
N ASN A 99 0.51 -9.62 -14.39
CA ASN A 99 1.95 -9.93 -14.49
C ASN A 99 2.70 -9.37 -13.28
N ASN A 100 2.39 -8.12 -12.94
CA ASN A 100 2.93 -7.41 -11.80
C ASN A 100 1.80 -6.70 -11.04
N LEU A 101 1.93 -6.55 -9.73
CA LEU A 101 1.13 -5.62 -8.94
C LEU A 101 2.05 -4.64 -8.22
N VAL A 102 1.63 -3.39 -8.15
CA VAL A 102 2.25 -2.40 -7.27
C VAL A 102 1.50 -2.43 -5.94
N VAL A 103 2.24 -2.51 -4.84
CA VAL A 103 1.70 -2.51 -3.48
C VAL A 103 2.30 -1.35 -2.72
N ILE A 104 1.46 -0.49 -2.16
CA ILE A 104 1.87 0.58 -1.25
C ILE A 104 1.36 0.27 0.15
N LEU A 105 2.28 0.24 1.11
CA LEU A 105 1.97 0.21 2.53
C LEU A 105 2.18 1.61 3.11
N ARG A 106 1.10 2.18 3.65
CA ARG A 106 1.14 3.44 4.42
C ARG A 106 0.88 3.12 5.88
N SER A 107 1.93 3.15 6.71
CA SER A 107 1.84 2.84 8.14
C SER A 107 1.82 4.11 8.98
N PHE A 108 0.85 4.21 9.89
CA PHE A 108 0.73 5.34 10.80
C PHE A 108 1.54 5.08 12.05
N ARG A 109 2.47 5.98 12.35
CA ARG A 109 3.23 5.94 13.59
C ARG A 109 2.43 6.59 14.72
N LYS A 110 2.92 6.45 15.95
CA LYS A 110 2.29 7.05 17.13
C LYS A 110 2.66 8.52 17.30
N GLU A 111 3.79 8.92 16.74
CA GLU A 111 4.27 10.29 16.76
C GLU A 111 3.33 11.20 15.96
N ILE A 112 3.09 12.38 16.51
CA ILE A 112 2.40 13.48 15.86
C ILE A 112 3.47 14.52 15.51
N ASP A 113 3.45 14.98 14.27
CA ASP A 113 4.32 16.06 13.81
C ASP A 113 3.98 17.36 14.53
N GLU A 114 4.99 18.00 15.13
CA GLU A 114 4.77 19.18 15.95
C GLU A 114 4.36 20.41 15.15
N ILE A 115 4.74 20.48 13.88
CA ILE A 115 4.46 21.61 12.99
C ILE A 115 3.07 21.44 12.38
N THR A 116 2.81 20.29 11.75
CA THR A 116 1.57 20.08 10.98
C THR A 116 0.42 19.60 11.86
N LYS A 117 0.72 19.10 13.07
CA LYS A 117 -0.22 18.42 13.98
C LYS A 117 -0.85 17.16 13.39
N LEU A 118 -0.28 16.62 12.31
CA LEU A 118 -0.72 15.39 11.67
C LEU A 118 0.06 14.17 12.20
N PRO A 119 -0.54 12.97 12.18
CA PRO A 119 0.20 11.74 12.45
C PRO A 119 1.33 11.54 11.45
N VAL A 120 2.51 11.15 11.93
CA VAL A 120 3.65 10.80 11.08
C VAL A 120 3.37 9.45 10.40
N LYS A 121 3.67 9.37 9.10
CA LYS A 121 3.36 8.19 8.28
C LYS A 121 4.64 7.68 7.62
N GLU A 122 4.86 6.37 7.63
CA GLU A 122 5.85 5.73 6.76
C GLU A 122 5.16 5.20 5.50
N ILE A 123 5.72 5.49 4.32
CA ILE A 123 5.28 4.96 3.04
C ILE A 123 6.36 4.01 2.50
N ARG A 124 5.95 2.79 2.15
CA ARG A 124 6.78 1.78 1.48
C ARG A 124 6.07 1.29 0.23
N GLY A 125 6.82 1.07 -0.84
CA GLY A 125 6.30 0.56 -2.11
C GLY A 125 6.98 -0.72 -2.52
N TYR A 126 6.22 -1.61 -3.13
CA TYR A 126 6.69 -2.90 -3.61
C TYR A 126 6.12 -3.18 -4.99
N ILE A 127 6.91 -3.82 -5.84
CA ILE A 127 6.43 -4.45 -7.07
C ILE A 127 6.47 -5.96 -6.85
N THR A 128 5.31 -6.60 -6.94
CA THR A 128 5.18 -8.06 -6.80
C THR A 128 4.97 -8.70 -8.16
N PHE A 129 5.55 -9.88 -8.36
CA PHE A 129 5.47 -10.63 -9.62
C PHE A 129 5.67 -12.13 -9.39
N ILE A 130 5.16 -12.95 -10.31
CA ILE A 130 5.39 -14.40 -10.26
C ILE A 130 6.64 -14.75 -11.05
N GLN A 131 7.60 -15.41 -10.41
CA GLN A 131 8.79 -15.96 -11.04
C GLN A 131 8.93 -17.42 -10.65
N GLU A 132 9.05 -18.31 -11.64
CA GLU A 132 9.22 -19.77 -11.42
C GLU A 132 8.13 -20.38 -10.50
N GLY A 133 6.90 -19.86 -10.60
CA GLY A 133 5.76 -20.32 -9.78
C GLY A 133 5.78 -19.86 -8.31
N SER A 134 6.68 -18.95 -7.94
CA SER A 134 6.72 -18.30 -6.63
C SER A 134 6.43 -16.81 -6.77
N LEU A 135 5.70 -16.24 -5.81
CA LEU A 135 5.65 -14.80 -5.63
C LEU A 135 7.05 -14.31 -5.24
N ARG A 136 7.49 -13.26 -5.93
CA ARG A 136 8.67 -12.46 -5.62
C ARG A 136 8.23 -11.00 -5.50
N TYR A 137 9.05 -10.20 -4.86
CA TYR A 137 8.84 -8.77 -4.76
C TYR A 137 10.16 -8.01 -4.77
N ILE A 138 10.10 -6.76 -5.21
CA ILE A 138 11.16 -5.76 -5.09
C ILE A 138 10.57 -4.59 -4.32
N GLN A 139 11.25 -4.13 -3.27
CA GLN A 139 10.89 -2.89 -2.60
C GLN A 139 11.49 -1.71 -3.37
N LEU A 140 10.69 -0.67 -3.60
CA LEU A 140 11.13 0.60 -4.18
C LEU A 140 12.04 1.34 -3.19
N SER A 141 13.03 2.04 -3.72
CA SER A 141 13.86 2.98 -2.94
C SER A 141 13.03 4.15 -2.40
N ALA A 142 13.55 4.85 -1.41
CA ALA A 142 12.91 6.05 -0.88
C ALA A 142 12.88 7.17 -1.93
N GLU A 143 13.89 7.25 -2.80
CA GLU A 143 13.93 8.21 -3.91
C GLU A 143 12.86 7.93 -4.98
N GLU A 144 12.71 6.67 -5.41
CA GLU A 144 11.66 6.27 -6.36
C GLU A 144 10.26 6.54 -5.79
N LEU A 145 10.06 6.26 -4.50
CA LEU A 145 8.82 6.56 -3.80
C LEU A 145 8.55 8.07 -3.73
N LEU A 146 9.56 8.86 -3.37
CA LEU A 146 9.43 10.31 -3.31
C LEU A 146 9.03 10.84 -4.69
N GLU A 147 9.78 10.51 -5.75
CA GLU A 147 9.49 10.97 -7.11
C GLU A 147 8.08 10.55 -7.56
N ALA A 148 7.64 9.33 -7.25
CA ALA A 148 6.29 8.88 -7.58
C ALA A 148 5.19 9.65 -6.84
N TYR A 149 5.46 10.13 -5.62
CA TYR A 149 4.50 10.87 -4.80
C TYR A 149 4.57 12.39 -4.97
N THR A 150 5.65 12.91 -5.56
CA THR A 150 5.87 14.35 -5.75
C THR A 150 5.85 14.76 -7.22
N ARG A 151 5.31 13.92 -8.11
CA ARG A 151 5.19 14.24 -9.52
C ARG A 151 3.73 14.27 -9.91
N ASP A 152 3.28 15.40 -10.43
CA ASP A 152 1.92 15.56 -10.92
C ASP A 152 1.67 14.57 -12.07
N PRO A 153 0.63 13.72 -11.99
CA PRO A 153 0.39 12.71 -13.01
C PRO A 153 -0.10 13.27 -14.36
N GLU A 154 -0.65 14.50 -14.38
CA GLU A 154 -1.13 15.16 -15.60
C GLU A 154 -0.03 16.01 -16.26
N THR A 155 0.70 16.80 -15.48
CA THR A 155 1.70 17.76 -15.98
C THR A 155 3.12 17.22 -15.94
N GLY A 156 3.40 16.24 -15.08
CA GLY A 156 4.75 15.75 -14.81
C GLY A 156 5.62 16.72 -14.00
N GLU A 157 5.08 17.85 -13.55
CA GLU A 157 5.81 18.80 -12.72
C GLU A 157 5.98 18.29 -11.29
N ARG A 158 7.02 18.76 -10.60
CA ARG A 158 7.18 18.45 -9.18
C ARG A 158 6.18 19.22 -8.33
N ILE A 159 5.49 18.50 -7.47
CA ILE A 159 4.59 19.05 -6.45
C ILE A 159 5.20 18.89 -5.06
N LYS A 160 4.77 19.73 -4.12
CA LYS A 160 5.25 19.69 -2.75
C LYS A 160 4.93 18.32 -2.12
N PRO A 161 5.87 17.68 -1.41
CA PRO A 161 5.61 16.42 -0.73
C PRO A 161 4.51 16.55 0.33
N GLU A 162 3.81 15.44 0.57
CA GLU A 162 2.82 15.35 1.64
C GLU A 162 3.51 15.62 2.99
N PRO A 163 2.96 16.50 3.83
CA PRO A 163 3.55 16.78 5.14
C PRO A 163 3.54 15.53 6.02
N SER A 164 4.56 15.42 6.89
CA SER A 164 4.67 14.37 7.92
C SER A 164 4.73 12.96 7.34
N VAL A 165 5.35 12.81 6.17
CA VAL A 165 5.59 11.55 5.49
C VAL A 165 7.08 11.22 5.51
N ILE A 166 7.38 9.95 5.78
CA ILE A 166 8.70 9.36 5.65
C ILE A 166 8.60 8.33 4.52
N TYR A 167 9.36 8.54 3.45
CA TYR A 167 9.49 7.58 2.36
C TYR A 167 10.58 6.58 2.73
N CYS A 168 10.25 5.29 2.75
CA CYS A 168 11.11 4.24 3.29
C CYS A 168 11.48 3.23 2.18
N GLY A 169 12.77 3.14 1.88
CA GLY A 169 13.34 2.18 0.94
C GLY A 169 13.87 0.91 1.62
N PRO A 170 14.63 0.07 0.90
CA PRO A 170 15.25 -1.13 1.46
C PRO A 170 16.20 -0.84 2.62
N GLY A 171 16.20 -1.72 3.62
CA GLY A 171 17.03 -1.57 4.81
C GLY A 171 16.66 -0.33 5.64
N GLU A 172 17.66 0.53 5.89
CA GLU A 172 17.51 1.75 6.71
C GLU A 172 17.28 3.02 5.87
N GLU A 173 17.06 2.90 4.56
CA GLU A 173 16.86 4.05 3.67
C GLU A 173 15.57 4.81 4.02
N LYS A 174 15.70 6.11 4.33
CA LYS A 174 14.59 7.00 4.66
C LYS A 174 14.79 8.42 4.13
N ILE A 175 13.74 8.99 3.55
CA ILE A 175 13.66 10.41 3.19
C ILE A 175 12.47 11.04 3.91
N TYR A 176 12.71 12.13 4.64
CA TYR A 176 11.69 12.82 5.42
C TYR A 176 11.12 13.99 4.61
N SER A 177 9.80 14.12 4.51
CA SER A 177 9.20 15.22 3.76
C SER A 177 9.49 16.59 4.38
N THR A 178 9.67 16.66 5.70
CA THR A 178 10.03 17.88 6.44
C THR A 178 11.44 18.40 6.13
N THR A 179 12.43 17.52 5.92
CA THR A 179 13.79 17.95 5.54
C THR A 179 13.84 18.65 4.18
N LEU A 180 12.84 18.43 3.32
CA LEU A 180 12.71 19.11 2.04
C LEU A 180 12.13 20.53 2.21
N GLU A 181 11.18 20.72 3.14
CA GLU A 181 10.60 22.05 3.42
C GLU A 181 11.63 23.04 3.97
N GLU A 182 12.56 22.58 4.81
CA GLU A 182 13.62 23.42 5.39
C GLU A 182 14.67 23.85 4.35
N SER A 183 14.93 23.01 3.34
CA SER A 183 15.91 23.28 2.28
C SER A 183 15.44 24.31 1.25
N GLU A 184 14.13 24.40 1.00
CA GLU A 184 13.55 25.43 0.11
C GLU A 184 13.36 26.78 0.82
N GLY A 185 13.31 26.79 2.15
CA GLY A 185 13.19 28.01 2.96
C GLY A 185 14.48 28.86 3.04
N HIS A 186 15.64 28.29 2.71
CA HIS A 186 16.94 28.97 2.74
C HIS A 186 17.39 29.54 1.38
N GLN A 187 16.54 29.48 0.36
CA GLN A 187 16.79 30.07 -0.98
C GLN A 187 15.93 31.33 -1.27
N LYS A 188 15.34 31.97 -0.26
CA LYS A 188 14.64 33.26 -0.43
C LYS A 188 15.32 34.40 0.32
#